data_AF-A0A1E7ERL4-F1
#
_entry.id   AF-A0A1E7ERL4-F1
#
_cell.length_a   1.000
_cell.length_b   1.000
_cell.length_c   1.000
_cell.angle_alpha   90.00
_cell.angle_beta   90.00
_cell.angle_gamma   90.00
#
_symmetry.space_group_name_H-M   'P 1'
#
loop_
_entity.id
_entity.type
_entity.pdbx_description
1 polymer ?
#
loop_
_entity_poly.entity_id
_entity_poly.type
_entity_poly.pdbx_seq_one_letter_code
_entity_poly.pdbx_strand_id
1 'polypeptide(L)'
;MIANKKNTIIHIAVALLLVLSVTEANINNIFVPNIITTEQAEYSLVQCGGLIALEFDIFKYSDYNKYFDEDSFVRLPQAGVYKGPADIEEYVRFTDTSSPFIDAKVPIFQDMELTGFDPETGTCIFNVYSISTAILNNDGKEGGSFTAGRLLKVYYSIPAEKIPRIDIYFTPESIVALFSQLQKTNGAKFVCNVLTGPSCQDTDIPELNGNLSEKECLEKLTMLELLEGENNYFDNNTQGCRYLHSVFAATNPFHCAHLSFLLAKDPKGNIKCQTSANIQPSDLFSEEDIFNLKLKCLTVPQLGTDTCVRLIEAPTPSPTTVKPTTKSQKKGKASTKKTKKKKSSK
;
A
#
# COMPACT_ATOMS: atom_id res chain seq x y z
N MET A 1 17.35 -2.32 -23.06
CA MET A 1 17.99 -3.38 -22.26
C MET A 1 16.88 -4.30 -21.77
N ILE A 2 16.84 -5.53 -22.28
CA ILE A 2 15.80 -6.52 -21.99
C ILE A 2 16.21 -7.23 -20.69
N ALA A 3 15.48 -6.98 -19.60
CA ALA A 3 15.73 -7.61 -18.32
C ALA A 3 15.12 -9.02 -18.28
N ASN A 4 15.97 -9.96 -17.86
CA ASN A 4 15.79 -11.40 -17.94
C ASN A 4 14.83 -11.88 -16.82
N LYS A 5 13.55 -12.12 -17.14
CA LYS A 5 12.51 -12.64 -16.23
C LYS A 5 12.55 -14.17 -16.10
N LYS A 6 13.67 -14.74 -15.67
CA LYS A 6 13.78 -16.19 -15.39
C LYS A 6 14.75 -16.44 -14.24
N ASN A 7 14.29 -16.40 -12.99
CA ASN A 7 14.94 -17.07 -11.84
C ASN A 7 14.11 -16.96 -10.54
N THR A 8 12.87 -17.47 -10.52
CA THR A 8 12.10 -17.52 -9.26
C THR A 8 11.30 -18.83 -9.08
N ILE A 9 11.54 -19.88 -9.88
CA ILE A 9 10.71 -21.12 -9.85
C ILE A 9 11.47 -22.37 -9.36
N ILE A 10 12.72 -22.27 -8.87
CA ILE A 10 13.55 -23.47 -8.65
C ILE A 10 13.59 -24.00 -7.19
N HIS A 11 13.08 -23.30 -6.19
CA HIS A 11 13.23 -23.77 -4.79
C HIS A 11 12.08 -24.59 -4.19
N ILE A 12 10.93 -24.73 -4.86
CA ILE A 12 9.77 -25.44 -4.28
C ILE A 12 9.72 -26.94 -4.67
N ALA A 13 10.42 -27.36 -5.72
CA ALA A 13 10.30 -28.73 -6.25
C ALA A 13 11.04 -29.82 -5.44
N VAL A 14 11.85 -29.48 -4.44
CA VAL A 14 12.74 -30.46 -3.76
C VAL A 14 12.14 -31.03 -2.46
N ALA A 15 11.11 -30.41 -1.89
CA ALA A 15 10.51 -30.88 -0.62
C ALA A 15 9.48 -32.01 -0.78
N LEU A 16 9.00 -32.30 -2.00
CA LEU A 16 7.89 -33.23 -2.22
C LEU A 16 8.31 -34.70 -2.46
N LEU A 17 9.61 -35.02 -2.44
CA LEU A 17 10.13 -36.34 -2.84
C LEU A 17 10.60 -37.25 -1.69
N LEU A 18 10.38 -36.86 -0.42
CA LEU A 18 10.95 -37.57 0.75
C LEU A 18 9.93 -38.34 1.62
N VAL A 19 8.69 -38.57 1.16
CA VAL A 19 7.64 -39.27 1.94
C VAL A 19 7.22 -40.62 1.31
N LEU A 20 8.12 -41.30 0.60
CA LEU A 20 7.86 -42.65 0.07
C LEU A 20 9.00 -43.61 0.37
N SER A 21 9.17 -43.99 1.65
CA SER A 21 9.83 -45.25 2.01
C SER A 21 9.60 -45.62 3.48
N VAL A 22 8.50 -46.30 3.80
CA VAL A 22 8.46 -47.18 4.98
C VAL A 22 7.81 -48.50 4.56
N THR A 23 8.61 -49.55 4.66
CA THR A 23 8.36 -50.92 4.22
C THR A 23 7.44 -51.70 5.16
N GLU A 24 6.71 -52.62 4.55
CA GLU A 24 5.80 -53.62 5.10
C GLU A 24 6.44 -54.56 6.13
N ALA A 25 5.76 -54.79 7.26
CA ALA A 25 5.87 -56.04 8.02
C ALA A 25 4.65 -56.29 8.93
N ASN A 26 3.94 -57.39 8.61
CA ASN A 26 3.30 -58.36 9.52
C ASN A 26 2.07 -57.96 10.35
N ILE A 27 0.87 -58.37 9.90
CA ILE A 27 -0.37 -58.38 10.71
C ILE A 27 -1.10 -59.71 10.52
N ASN A 28 -1.11 -60.56 11.56
CA ASN A 28 -2.03 -61.68 11.72
C ASN A 28 -2.45 -61.74 13.20
N ASN A 29 -3.47 -60.96 13.58
CA ASN A 29 -4.49 -61.33 14.57
C ASN A 29 -5.49 -60.18 14.73
N ILE A 30 -6.72 -60.43 14.27
CA ILE A 30 -7.79 -59.47 14.07
C ILE A 30 -8.73 -59.52 15.28
N PHE A 31 -8.74 -58.45 16.07
CA PHE A 31 -9.89 -58.02 16.86
C PHE A 31 -10.48 -56.85 16.06
N VAL A 32 -11.77 -56.91 15.68
CA VAL A 32 -12.44 -55.82 14.94
C VAL A 32 -13.22 -54.97 15.94
N PRO A 33 -12.63 -53.90 16.52
CA PRO A 33 -13.43 -52.86 17.12
C PRO A 33 -14.16 -52.10 15.99
N ASN A 34 -15.38 -51.64 16.29
CA ASN A 34 -16.23 -50.86 15.40
C ASN A 34 -15.42 -49.91 14.50
N ILE A 35 -15.53 -50.11 13.19
CA ILE A 35 -14.99 -49.22 12.16
C ILE A 35 -15.78 -47.91 12.28
N ILE A 36 -15.25 -46.98 13.06
CA ILE A 36 -15.57 -45.57 12.91
C ILE A 36 -15.07 -45.24 11.51
N THR A 37 -15.98 -45.06 10.57
CA THR A 37 -15.67 -44.49 9.26
C THR A 37 -15.10 -43.11 9.53
N THR A 38 -13.77 -43.00 9.55
CA THR A 38 -13.09 -41.72 9.49
C THR A 38 -13.51 -41.12 8.17
N GLU A 39 -14.46 -40.18 8.24
CA GLU A 39 -14.89 -39.35 7.13
C GLU A 39 -13.62 -38.78 6.50
N GLN A 40 -13.31 -39.24 5.29
CA GLN A 40 -12.11 -38.84 4.59
C GLN A 40 -12.24 -37.34 4.33
N ALA A 41 -11.29 -36.56 4.84
CA ALA A 41 -11.28 -35.12 4.62
C ALA A 41 -11.45 -34.80 3.13
N GLU A 42 -12.37 -33.88 2.83
CA GLU A 42 -12.74 -33.50 1.47
C GLU A 42 -11.58 -32.85 0.71
N TYR A 43 -10.69 -32.16 1.45
CA TYR A 43 -9.56 -31.43 0.90
C TYR A 43 -8.21 -31.99 1.38
N SER A 44 -7.18 -31.79 0.56
CA SER A 44 -5.80 -32.21 0.81
C SER A 44 -4.81 -31.07 0.61
N LEU A 45 -3.66 -31.17 1.29
CA LEU A 45 -2.60 -30.14 1.27
C LEU A 45 -2.07 -29.85 -0.16
N VAL A 46 -2.06 -30.86 -1.04
CA VAL A 46 -1.58 -30.72 -2.43
C VAL A 46 -2.42 -29.70 -3.21
N GLN A 47 -3.71 -29.58 -2.89
CA GLN A 47 -4.62 -28.64 -3.55
C GLN A 47 -4.32 -27.18 -3.20
N CYS A 48 -3.55 -26.90 -2.14
CA CYS A 48 -3.08 -25.54 -1.86
C CYS A 48 -2.21 -24.96 -3.00
N GLY A 49 -1.65 -25.80 -3.86
CA GLY A 49 -0.98 -25.36 -5.10
C GLY A 49 -1.88 -24.54 -6.05
N GLY A 50 -3.21 -24.57 -5.84
CA GLY A 50 -4.18 -23.74 -6.56
C GLY A 50 -3.90 -22.24 -6.50
N LEU A 51 -3.33 -21.72 -5.39
CA LEU A 51 -2.94 -20.31 -5.31
C LEU A 51 -1.86 -19.94 -6.35
N ILE A 52 -0.91 -20.84 -6.61
CA ILE A 52 0.13 -20.63 -7.62
C ILE A 52 -0.48 -20.70 -9.01
N ALA A 53 -1.39 -21.65 -9.24
CA ALA A 53 -2.12 -21.79 -10.51
C ALA A 53 -3.03 -20.59 -10.80
N LEU A 54 -3.49 -19.88 -9.76
CA LEU A 54 -4.23 -18.63 -9.90
C LEU A 54 -3.38 -17.51 -10.53
N GLU A 55 -2.04 -17.64 -10.52
CA GLU A 55 -1.09 -16.60 -10.93
C GLU A 55 -1.35 -15.28 -10.19
N PHE A 56 -1.66 -15.38 -8.89
CA PHE A 56 -2.06 -14.23 -8.09
C PHE A 56 -0.98 -13.13 -8.10
N ASP A 57 -1.35 -11.97 -8.63
CA ASP A 57 -0.59 -10.73 -8.56
C ASP A 57 -1.54 -9.63 -8.10
N ILE A 58 -1.33 -9.14 -6.88
CA ILE A 58 -2.16 -8.10 -6.27
C ILE A 58 -2.15 -6.79 -7.08
N PHE A 59 -1.16 -6.54 -7.94
CA PHE A 59 -1.11 -5.36 -8.79
C PHE A 59 -1.73 -5.58 -10.19
N LYS A 60 -2.27 -6.77 -10.47
CA LYS A 60 -2.95 -7.09 -11.74
C LYS A 60 -4.47 -6.84 -11.63
N TYR A 61 -4.86 -5.57 -11.62
CA TYR A 61 -6.24 -5.10 -11.42
C TYR A 61 -7.28 -5.75 -12.33
N SER A 62 -6.92 -6.01 -13.60
CA SER A 62 -7.82 -6.66 -14.57
C SER A 62 -8.32 -8.04 -14.13
N ASP A 63 -7.60 -8.70 -13.22
CA ASP A 63 -7.88 -10.06 -12.79
C ASP A 63 -8.49 -10.09 -11.38
N TYR A 64 -8.92 -8.95 -10.83
CA TYR A 64 -9.46 -8.91 -9.47
C TYR A 64 -10.72 -9.75 -9.30
N ASN A 65 -11.63 -9.75 -10.28
CA ASN A 65 -12.79 -10.63 -10.30
C ASN A 65 -12.40 -12.12 -10.45
N LYS A 66 -11.18 -12.43 -10.91
CA LYS A 66 -10.63 -13.79 -10.89
C LYS A 66 -10.10 -14.13 -9.50
N TYR A 67 -9.53 -13.19 -8.74
CA TYR A 67 -8.91 -13.44 -7.43
C TYR A 67 -9.88 -13.38 -6.25
N PHE A 68 -10.86 -12.48 -6.31
CA PHE A 68 -11.70 -12.08 -5.19
C PHE A 68 -13.18 -12.23 -5.54
N ASP A 69 -13.98 -12.51 -4.51
CA ASP A 69 -15.44 -12.42 -4.54
C ASP A 69 -15.91 -11.11 -3.89
N GLU A 70 -17.18 -10.77 -4.01
CA GLU A 70 -17.77 -9.54 -3.41
C GLU A 70 -17.68 -9.50 -1.88
N ASP A 71 -17.57 -10.67 -1.24
CA ASP A 71 -17.38 -10.78 0.20
C ASP A 71 -15.91 -10.90 0.63
N SER A 72 -14.97 -11.06 -0.31
CA SER A 72 -13.54 -11.01 -0.04
C SER A 72 -13.14 -9.68 0.60
N PHE A 73 -12.09 -9.69 1.42
CA PHE A 73 -11.57 -8.44 1.98
C PHE A 73 -10.06 -8.41 2.17
N VAL A 74 -9.51 -7.21 2.08
CA VAL A 74 -8.17 -6.87 2.58
C VAL A 74 -8.33 -6.13 3.90
N ARG A 75 -7.54 -6.51 4.89
CA ARG A 75 -7.48 -5.83 6.18
C ARG A 75 -6.07 -5.38 6.49
N LEU A 76 -5.94 -4.13 6.91
CA LEU A 76 -4.73 -3.58 7.45
C LEU A 76 -5.03 -3.04 8.86
N PRO A 77 -4.35 -3.51 9.92
CA PRO A 77 -4.54 -3.02 11.27
C PRO A 77 -4.58 -1.49 11.36
N GLN A 78 -3.66 -0.83 10.66
CA GLN A 78 -3.49 0.63 10.68
C GLN A 78 -4.48 1.42 9.80
N ALA A 79 -5.22 0.77 8.89
CA ALA A 79 -6.09 1.46 7.89
C ALA A 79 -7.53 0.93 7.81
N GLY A 80 -7.86 -0.15 8.53
CA GLY A 80 -9.17 -0.78 8.51
C GLY A 80 -9.35 -1.88 7.46
N VAL A 81 -10.58 -2.03 6.97
CA VAL A 81 -11.02 -3.14 6.10
C VAL A 81 -11.58 -2.61 4.78
N TYR A 82 -11.18 -3.27 3.68
CA TYR A 82 -11.59 -2.99 2.30
C TYR A 82 -12.25 -4.24 1.75
N LYS A 83 -13.55 -4.17 1.43
CA LYS A 83 -14.37 -5.34 1.11
C LYS A 83 -14.84 -5.29 -0.34
N GLY A 84 -14.71 -6.43 -1.02
CA GLY A 84 -15.04 -6.61 -2.42
C GLY A 84 -13.90 -6.14 -3.35
N PRO A 85 -13.90 -6.59 -4.62
CA PRO A 85 -12.82 -6.32 -5.56
C PRO A 85 -12.55 -4.82 -5.74
N ALA A 86 -13.59 -3.99 -5.82
CA ALA A 86 -13.46 -2.55 -6.05
C ALA A 86 -12.77 -1.80 -4.89
N ASP A 87 -13.21 -2.01 -3.65
CA ASP A 87 -12.61 -1.34 -2.48
C ASP A 87 -11.17 -1.86 -2.24
N ILE A 88 -10.90 -3.14 -2.52
CA ILE A 88 -9.54 -3.72 -2.49
C ILE A 88 -8.64 -3.04 -3.54
N GLU A 89 -9.11 -2.89 -4.77
CA GLU A 89 -8.35 -2.28 -5.87
C GLU A 89 -7.97 -0.84 -5.52
N GLU A 90 -8.95 -0.08 -5.04
CA GLU A 90 -8.75 1.31 -4.65
C GLU A 90 -7.63 1.43 -3.60
N TYR A 91 -7.66 0.61 -2.55
CA TYR A 91 -6.57 0.55 -1.57
C TYR A 91 -5.21 0.19 -2.17
N VAL A 92 -5.16 -0.85 -3.00
CA VAL A 92 -3.89 -1.31 -3.58
C VAL A 92 -3.28 -0.25 -4.48
N ARG A 93 -4.11 0.51 -5.22
CA ARG A 93 -3.69 1.62 -6.09
C ARG A 93 -2.98 2.75 -5.35
N PHE A 94 -3.30 3.00 -4.07
CA PHE A 94 -2.56 3.97 -3.25
C PHE A 94 -1.09 3.56 -3.06
N THR A 95 -0.81 2.26 -3.00
CA THR A 95 0.54 1.69 -2.76
C THR A 95 1.28 1.31 -4.05
N ASP A 96 0.72 1.65 -5.21
CA ASP A 96 1.27 1.36 -6.53
C ASP A 96 1.53 2.63 -7.34
N THR A 97 2.13 2.49 -8.51
CA THR A 97 2.47 3.56 -9.45
C THR A 97 1.28 4.34 -10.02
N SER A 98 0.04 3.89 -9.77
CA SER A 98 -1.16 4.71 -10.02
C SER A 98 -1.36 5.83 -9.00
N SER A 99 -0.71 5.73 -7.84
CA SER A 99 -0.71 6.77 -6.82
C SER A 99 0.07 7.99 -7.30
N PRO A 100 -0.44 9.22 -7.08
CA PRO A 100 0.31 10.44 -7.42
C PRO A 100 1.62 10.58 -6.63
N PHE A 101 1.81 9.77 -5.59
CA PHE A 101 3.00 9.79 -4.73
C PHE A 101 4.10 8.82 -5.17
N ILE A 102 3.84 7.89 -6.09
CA ILE A 102 4.77 6.81 -6.42
C ILE A 102 5.06 6.82 -7.93
N ASP A 103 6.28 7.17 -8.31
CA ASP A 103 6.75 7.13 -9.70
C ASP A 103 7.05 5.71 -10.16
N ALA A 104 7.67 4.92 -9.29
CA ALA A 104 8.09 3.57 -9.61
C ALA A 104 8.11 2.67 -8.39
N LYS A 105 7.93 1.38 -8.62
CA LYS A 105 8.03 0.33 -7.61
C LYS A 105 8.99 -0.73 -8.08
N VAL A 106 9.99 -1.04 -7.26
CA VAL A 106 11.04 -2.02 -7.55
C VAL A 106 10.94 -3.16 -6.54
N PRO A 107 10.47 -4.35 -6.93
CA PRO A 107 10.50 -5.51 -6.05
C PRO A 107 11.96 -5.92 -5.82
N ILE A 108 12.34 -6.12 -4.55
CA ILE A 108 13.69 -6.57 -4.16
C ILE A 108 13.66 -8.03 -3.76
N PHE A 109 12.68 -8.39 -2.93
CA PHE A 109 12.56 -9.73 -2.36
C PHE A 109 11.09 -10.09 -2.27
N GLN A 110 10.78 -11.36 -2.55
CA GLN A 110 9.49 -11.95 -2.29
C GLN A 110 9.68 -13.43 -1.96
N ASP A 111 9.03 -13.86 -0.89
CA ASP A 111 9.02 -15.24 -0.42
C ASP A 111 7.61 -15.60 0.01
N MET A 112 7.24 -16.87 -0.15
CA MET A 112 5.90 -17.38 0.15
C MET A 112 6.02 -18.71 0.86
N GLU A 113 5.41 -18.78 2.04
CA GLU A 113 5.44 -19.96 2.92
C GLU A 113 4.00 -20.41 3.19
N LEU A 114 3.70 -21.70 3.02
CA LEU A 114 2.43 -22.30 3.45
C LEU A 114 2.50 -22.55 4.96
N THR A 115 1.73 -21.78 5.73
CA THR A 115 1.80 -21.76 7.20
C THR A 115 0.60 -22.42 7.87
N GLY A 116 -0.47 -22.70 7.13
CA GLY A 116 -1.63 -23.40 7.65
C GLY A 116 -2.47 -24.06 6.57
N PHE A 117 -3.19 -25.10 6.95
CA PHE A 117 -4.16 -25.79 6.11
C PHE A 117 -5.29 -26.34 6.99
N ASP A 118 -6.52 -25.99 6.64
CA ASP A 118 -7.74 -26.52 7.23
C ASP A 118 -8.39 -27.52 6.26
N PRO A 119 -8.35 -28.83 6.56
CA PRO A 119 -8.89 -29.86 5.70
C PRO A 119 -10.43 -29.94 5.69
N GLU A 120 -11.11 -29.33 6.66
CA GLU A 120 -12.57 -29.32 6.73
C GLU A 120 -13.15 -28.24 5.81
N THR A 121 -12.56 -27.04 5.83
CA THR A 121 -13.01 -25.92 4.99
C THR A 121 -12.28 -25.81 3.64
N GLY A 122 -11.18 -26.54 3.48
CA GLY A 122 -10.31 -26.41 2.30
C GLY A 122 -9.59 -25.07 2.25
N THR A 123 -9.29 -24.47 3.41
CA THR A 123 -8.60 -23.17 3.50
C THR A 123 -7.09 -23.38 3.65
N CYS A 124 -6.31 -22.76 2.77
CA CYS A 124 -4.86 -22.70 2.83
C CYS A 124 -4.41 -21.31 3.28
N ILE A 125 -3.44 -21.24 4.19
CA ILE A 125 -2.92 -19.97 4.73
C ILE A 125 -1.47 -19.82 4.30
N PHE A 126 -1.18 -18.73 3.61
CA PHE A 126 0.16 -18.41 3.14
C PHE A 126 0.67 -17.12 3.77
N ASN A 127 1.89 -17.14 4.28
CA ASN A 127 2.63 -15.93 4.59
C ASN A 127 3.45 -15.53 3.37
N VAL A 128 3.21 -14.33 2.83
CA VAL A 128 3.98 -13.74 1.74
C VAL A 128 4.78 -12.57 2.28
N TYR A 129 6.09 -12.75 2.37
CA TYR A 129 7.03 -11.70 2.78
C TYR A 129 7.48 -10.97 1.53
N SER A 130 7.39 -9.63 1.53
CA SER A 130 7.77 -8.83 0.38
C SER A 130 8.57 -7.62 0.82
N ILE A 131 9.70 -7.36 0.16
CA ILE A 131 10.47 -6.13 0.31
C ILE A 131 10.52 -5.45 -1.05
N SER A 132 10.15 -4.18 -1.07
CA SER A 132 10.14 -3.38 -2.30
C SER A 132 10.58 -1.95 -2.02
N THR A 133 11.17 -1.31 -3.00
CA THR A 133 11.45 0.12 -3.01
C THR A 133 10.36 0.85 -3.78
N ALA A 134 9.71 1.82 -3.16
CA ALA A 134 8.93 2.85 -3.85
C ALA A 134 9.85 4.04 -4.14
N ILE A 135 9.88 4.49 -5.39
CA ILE A 135 10.46 5.77 -5.78
C ILE A 135 9.32 6.79 -5.73
N LEU A 136 9.45 7.78 -4.86
CA LEU A 136 8.41 8.78 -4.65
C LEU A 136 8.42 9.82 -5.77
N ASN A 137 7.25 10.36 -6.09
CA ASN A 137 7.10 11.37 -7.13
C ASN A 137 7.71 12.72 -6.71
N ASN A 138 8.43 13.33 -7.64
CA ASN A 138 9.31 14.48 -7.44
C ASN A 138 8.77 15.78 -8.03
N ASP A 139 7.47 16.05 -7.90
CA ASP A 139 6.85 17.33 -8.32
C ASP A 139 7.38 18.60 -7.58
N GLY A 140 8.62 18.58 -7.07
CA GLY A 140 9.48 19.73 -7.32
C GLY A 140 10.65 20.02 -6.39
N LYS A 141 11.05 19.19 -5.41
CA LYS A 141 12.32 19.44 -4.67
C LYS A 141 12.85 18.38 -3.70
N GLU A 142 12.06 17.43 -3.24
CA GLU A 142 12.48 16.48 -2.19
C GLU A 142 12.05 15.06 -2.53
N GLY A 143 12.50 14.60 -3.70
CA GLY A 143 12.31 13.22 -4.05
C GLY A 143 12.90 12.24 -3.07
N GLY A 144 12.60 10.97 -3.22
CA GLY A 144 13.24 9.97 -2.40
C GLY A 144 12.92 8.58 -2.86
N SER A 145 13.57 7.61 -2.22
CA SER A 145 13.11 6.25 -2.28
C SER A 145 12.90 5.71 -0.87
N PHE A 146 11.84 4.94 -0.74
CA PHE A 146 11.43 4.29 0.49
C PHE A 146 11.45 2.79 0.23
N THR A 147 12.35 2.09 0.88
CA THR A 147 12.38 0.63 0.86
C THR A 147 11.73 0.12 2.13
N ALA A 148 10.76 -0.78 2.00
CA ALA A 148 10.13 -1.38 3.16
C ALA A 148 9.76 -2.85 2.94
N GLY A 149 9.81 -3.59 4.05
CA GLY A 149 9.26 -4.93 4.17
C GLY A 149 7.78 -4.90 4.58
N ARG A 150 7.02 -5.85 4.07
CA ARG A 150 5.65 -6.15 4.49
C ARG A 150 5.41 -7.64 4.53
N LEU A 151 4.43 -8.06 5.32
CA LEU A 151 3.91 -9.41 5.36
C LEU A 151 2.45 -9.39 4.93
N LEU A 152 2.08 -10.29 4.01
CA LEU A 152 0.69 -10.57 3.68
C LEU A 152 0.36 -11.98 4.20
N LYS A 153 -0.72 -12.13 4.96
CA LYS A 153 -1.30 -13.43 5.28
C LYS A 153 -2.49 -13.66 4.35
N VAL A 154 -2.29 -14.51 3.36
CA VAL A 154 -3.26 -14.80 2.29
C VAL A 154 -4.01 -16.08 2.63
N TYR A 155 -5.34 -15.98 2.70
CA TYR A 155 -6.24 -17.12 2.88
C TYR A 155 -6.79 -17.50 1.52
N TYR A 156 -6.45 -18.69 1.02
CA TYR A 156 -6.93 -19.24 -0.23
C TYR A 156 -7.96 -20.33 0.04
N SER A 157 -9.12 -20.26 -0.62
CA SER A 157 -10.17 -21.25 -0.56
C SER A 157 -10.05 -22.21 -1.75
N ILE A 158 -9.79 -23.49 -1.49
CA ILE A 158 -9.82 -24.54 -2.52
C ILE A 158 -11.22 -24.66 -3.16
N PRO A 159 -12.34 -24.70 -2.41
CA PRO A 159 -13.68 -24.84 -3.01
C PRO A 159 -14.04 -23.70 -3.96
N ALA A 160 -13.73 -22.46 -3.58
CA ALA A 160 -14.06 -21.28 -4.38
C ALA A 160 -13.01 -21.00 -5.46
N GLU A 161 -11.79 -21.54 -5.32
CA GLU A 161 -10.59 -21.17 -6.06
C GLU A 161 -10.28 -19.66 -5.98
N LYS A 162 -10.55 -19.06 -4.82
CA LYS A 162 -10.53 -17.60 -4.56
C LYS A 162 -9.77 -17.25 -3.30
N ILE A 163 -9.51 -15.96 -3.12
CA ILE A 163 -8.88 -15.40 -1.94
C ILE A 163 -9.97 -14.68 -1.11
N PRO A 164 -10.59 -15.35 -0.12
CA PRO A 164 -11.58 -14.69 0.75
C PRO A 164 -10.97 -13.58 1.62
N ARG A 165 -9.68 -13.65 1.94
CA ARG A 165 -9.07 -12.72 2.91
C ARG A 165 -7.57 -12.54 2.67
N ILE A 166 -7.12 -11.29 2.82
CA ILE A 166 -5.71 -10.95 2.98
C ILE A 166 -5.58 -10.03 4.20
N ASP A 167 -4.77 -10.42 5.18
CA ASP A 167 -4.31 -9.48 6.20
C ASP A 167 -2.94 -8.95 5.81
N ILE A 168 -2.71 -7.65 5.96
CA ILE A 168 -1.45 -7.01 5.65
C ILE A 168 -0.81 -6.50 6.94
N TYR A 169 0.50 -6.66 7.06
CA TYR A 169 1.31 -6.10 8.13
C TYR A 169 2.43 -5.25 7.55
N PHE A 170 2.50 -4.02 8.02
CA PHE A 170 3.64 -3.13 7.90
C PHE A 170 4.22 -2.90 9.29
N THR A 171 5.54 -2.74 9.39
CA THR A 171 6.15 -2.33 10.65
C THR A 171 5.73 -0.89 10.98
N PRO A 172 5.53 -0.53 12.26
CA PRO A 172 5.21 0.84 12.66
C PRO A 172 6.20 1.87 12.07
N GLU A 173 7.49 1.54 12.01
CA GLU A 173 8.54 2.40 11.46
C GLU A 173 8.38 2.63 9.95
N SER A 174 7.96 1.60 9.20
CA SER A 174 7.71 1.74 7.76
C SER A 174 6.53 2.66 7.48
N ILE A 175 5.48 2.62 8.30
CA ILE A 175 4.32 3.54 8.21
C ILE A 175 4.75 4.98 8.51
N VAL A 176 5.47 5.20 9.60
CA VAL A 176 6.00 6.54 9.96
C VAL A 176 6.87 7.09 8.84
N ALA A 177 7.78 6.28 8.31
CA ALA A 177 8.69 6.69 7.25
C ALA A 177 7.93 7.09 5.98
N LEU A 178 6.96 6.30 5.53
CA LEU A 178 6.14 6.64 4.36
C LEU A 178 5.43 7.97 4.54
N PHE A 179 4.64 8.11 5.61
CA PHE A 179 3.82 9.31 5.81
C PHE A 179 4.65 10.55 6.14
N SER A 180 5.80 10.40 6.77
CA SER A 180 6.75 11.50 6.96
C SER A 180 7.28 12.03 5.63
N GLN A 181 7.52 11.16 4.64
CA GLN A 181 7.91 11.60 3.30
C GLN A 181 6.75 12.30 2.59
N LEU A 182 5.51 11.80 2.71
CA LEU A 182 4.34 12.49 2.16
C LEU A 182 4.14 13.88 2.79
N GLN A 183 4.44 14.02 4.08
CA GLN A 183 4.37 15.30 4.79
C GLN A 183 5.45 16.30 4.35
N LYS A 184 6.69 15.84 4.13
CA LYS A 184 7.80 16.68 3.66
C LYS A 184 7.65 17.11 2.19
N THR A 185 7.00 16.28 1.38
CA THR A 185 6.79 16.52 -0.05
C THR A 185 5.50 17.31 -0.32
N ASN A 186 5.03 17.29 -1.56
CA ASN A 186 3.77 17.94 -1.96
C ASN A 186 2.51 17.22 -1.45
N GLY A 187 2.61 16.20 -0.60
CA GLY A 187 1.46 15.44 -0.12
C GLY A 187 0.40 16.33 0.52
N ALA A 188 0.80 17.25 1.42
CA ALA A 188 -0.15 18.15 2.09
C ALA A 188 -0.87 19.06 1.10
N LYS A 189 -0.13 19.56 0.10
CA LYS A 189 -0.67 20.37 -0.98
C LYS A 189 -1.64 19.58 -1.84
N PHE A 190 -1.31 18.34 -2.18
CA PHE A 190 -2.18 17.45 -2.94
C PHE A 190 -3.51 17.21 -2.22
N VAL A 191 -3.48 16.89 -0.93
CA VAL A 191 -4.69 16.75 -0.09
C VAL A 191 -5.57 17.99 -0.19
N CYS A 192 -5.00 19.17 0.00
CA CYS A 192 -5.75 20.42 -0.01
C CYS A 192 -6.25 20.81 -1.41
N ASN A 193 -5.50 20.49 -2.46
CA ASN A 193 -5.96 20.68 -3.84
C ASN A 193 -7.16 19.78 -4.17
N VAL A 194 -7.19 18.54 -3.68
CA VAL A 194 -8.33 17.65 -3.88
C VAL A 194 -9.54 18.15 -3.09
N LEU A 195 -9.35 18.49 -1.81
CA LEU A 195 -10.44 18.96 -0.93
C LEU A 195 -11.08 20.27 -1.40
N THR A 196 -10.26 21.24 -1.83
CA THR A 196 -10.73 22.58 -2.22
C THR A 196 -10.92 22.74 -3.73
N GLY A 197 -10.55 21.72 -4.50
CA GLY A 197 -10.60 21.73 -5.96
C GLY A 197 -11.83 21.04 -6.56
N PRO A 198 -11.85 20.89 -7.90
CA PRO A 198 -13.01 20.38 -8.63
C PRO A 198 -13.46 18.98 -8.21
N SER A 199 -12.54 18.11 -7.76
CA SER A 199 -12.86 16.73 -7.38
C SER A 199 -13.89 16.62 -6.27
N CYS A 200 -13.93 17.58 -5.34
CA CYS A 200 -14.89 17.62 -4.24
C CYS A 200 -15.89 18.78 -4.33
N GLN A 201 -15.82 19.60 -5.38
CA GLN A 201 -16.63 20.82 -5.51
C GLN A 201 -18.13 20.55 -5.60
N ASP A 202 -18.53 19.44 -6.20
CA ASP A 202 -19.95 19.06 -6.37
C ASP A 202 -20.51 18.29 -5.16
N THR A 203 -19.75 18.22 -4.06
CA THR A 203 -20.19 17.62 -2.78
C THR A 203 -20.54 18.71 -1.77
N ASP A 204 -21.14 18.35 -0.64
CA ASP A 204 -21.39 19.24 0.50
C ASP A 204 -20.14 19.50 1.37
N ILE A 205 -19.04 18.78 1.11
CA ILE A 205 -17.83 18.80 1.92
C ILE A 205 -17.13 20.17 1.94
N PRO A 206 -16.99 20.92 0.82
CA PRO A 206 -16.40 22.24 0.86
C PRO A 206 -17.18 23.20 1.79
N GLU A 207 -18.51 23.23 1.67
CA GLU A 207 -19.37 24.08 2.51
C GLU A 207 -19.28 23.66 3.98
N LEU A 208 -19.34 22.36 4.27
CA LEU A 208 -19.18 21.82 5.61
C LEU A 208 -17.88 22.29 6.27
N ASN A 209 -16.79 22.37 5.51
CA ASN A 209 -15.50 22.85 6.00
C ASN A 209 -15.37 24.38 6.03
N GLY A 210 -16.43 25.12 5.67
CA GLY A 210 -16.44 26.58 5.65
C GLY A 210 -15.82 27.19 4.40
N ASN A 211 -15.83 26.45 3.27
CA ASN A 211 -15.24 26.85 1.99
C ASN A 211 -13.78 27.29 2.12
N LEU A 212 -12.97 26.45 2.78
CA LEU A 212 -11.56 26.71 3.02
C LEU A 212 -10.82 27.06 1.73
N SER A 213 -9.96 28.07 1.81
CA SER A 213 -8.88 28.24 0.84
C SER A 213 -7.83 27.13 0.98
N GLU A 214 -7.03 26.89 -0.07
CA GLU A 214 -5.90 25.94 -0.03
C GLU A 214 -4.98 26.21 1.18
N LYS A 215 -4.73 27.50 1.48
CA LYS A 215 -3.89 27.92 2.61
C LYS A 215 -4.51 27.53 3.97
N GLU A 216 -5.80 27.80 4.17
CA GLU A 216 -6.48 27.44 5.42
C GLU A 216 -6.59 25.93 5.59
N CYS A 217 -6.77 25.20 4.49
CA CYS A 217 -6.69 23.74 4.51
C CYS A 217 -5.30 23.26 4.96
N LEU A 218 -4.22 23.82 4.42
CA LEU A 218 -2.86 23.44 4.80
C LEU A 218 -2.60 23.72 6.28
N GLU A 219 -3.00 24.90 6.78
CA GLU A 219 -2.88 25.25 8.19
C GLU A 219 -3.61 24.23 9.07
N LYS A 220 -4.87 23.88 8.75
CA LYS A 220 -5.64 22.86 9.49
C LYS A 220 -5.02 21.47 9.40
N LEU A 221 -4.56 21.05 8.22
CA LEU A 221 -3.94 19.73 8.02
C LEU A 221 -2.69 19.59 8.88
N THR A 222 -1.84 20.62 8.93
CA THR A 222 -0.60 20.58 9.73
C THR A 222 -0.82 20.55 11.24
N MET A 223 -2.02 20.92 11.71
CA MET A 223 -2.38 20.81 13.14
C MET A 223 -2.80 19.40 13.55
N LEU A 224 -3.11 18.51 12.59
CA LEU A 224 -3.43 17.13 12.90
C LEU A 224 -2.17 16.33 13.21
N GLU A 225 -2.30 15.28 14.02
CA GLU A 225 -1.25 14.29 14.17
C GLU A 225 -1.01 13.58 12.83
N LEU A 226 0.26 13.23 12.56
CA LEU A 226 0.59 12.51 11.33
C LEU A 226 -0.05 11.12 11.34
N LEU A 227 0.05 10.43 12.47
CA LEU A 227 -0.36 9.07 12.79
C LEU A 227 -0.73 9.01 14.27
N GLU A 228 -1.57 8.06 14.68
CA GLU A 228 -2.04 7.92 16.07
C GLU A 228 -1.55 6.62 16.71
N GLY A 229 -1.20 6.68 18.01
CA GLY A 229 -0.90 5.51 18.83
C GLY A 229 0.41 4.79 18.49
N GLU A 230 0.74 3.78 19.28
CA GLU A 230 2.03 3.06 19.19
C GLU A 230 2.20 2.28 17.87
N ASN A 231 1.09 1.80 17.30
CA ASN A 231 1.10 1.07 16.03
C ASN A 231 0.96 1.99 14.80
N ASN A 232 0.97 3.31 15.01
CA ASN A 232 0.93 4.32 13.94
C ASN A 232 -0.31 4.18 13.04
N TYR A 233 -1.49 4.18 13.66
CA TYR A 233 -2.78 4.13 12.96
C TYR A 233 -2.98 5.38 12.09
N PHE A 234 -3.54 5.17 10.90
CA PHE A 234 -3.89 6.23 9.96
C PHE A 234 -5.34 6.11 9.47
N ASP A 235 -6.21 5.52 10.27
CA ASP A 235 -7.65 5.38 10.04
C ASP A 235 -8.50 6.34 10.88
N ASN A 236 -7.88 7.12 11.77
CA ASN A 236 -8.52 8.18 12.56
C ASN A 236 -8.31 9.58 11.94
N ASN A 237 -8.56 10.64 12.70
CA ASN A 237 -8.46 12.03 12.31
C ASN A 237 -7.00 12.50 12.20
N THR A 238 -6.23 11.85 11.33
CA THR A 238 -4.79 12.08 11.12
C THR A 238 -4.53 12.67 9.74
N GLN A 239 -3.29 13.15 9.52
CA GLN A 239 -2.82 13.49 8.19
C GLN A 239 -2.72 12.24 7.30
N GLY A 240 -2.28 11.10 7.87
CA GLY A 240 -2.17 9.80 7.19
C GLY A 240 -3.46 9.37 6.49
N CYS A 241 -4.61 9.46 7.18
CA CYS A 241 -5.90 9.10 6.59
C CYS A 241 -6.25 10.00 5.39
N ARG A 242 -5.93 11.29 5.48
CA ARG A 242 -6.19 12.26 4.41
C ARG A 242 -5.25 12.09 3.22
N TYR A 243 -3.98 11.74 3.45
CA TYR A 243 -3.08 11.37 2.36
C TYR A 243 -3.63 10.19 1.56
N LEU A 244 -4.05 9.12 2.25
CA LEU A 244 -4.69 7.96 1.63
C LEU A 244 -5.93 8.36 0.84
N HIS A 245 -6.90 8.98 1.51
CA HIS A 245 -8.20 9.26 0.90
C HIS A 245 -8.16 10.37 -0.14
N SER A 246 -7.13 11.21 -0.17
CA SER A 246 -6.98 12.22 -1.22
C SER A 246 -6.71 11.58 -2.57
N VAL A 247 -5.99 10.45 -2.59
CA VAL A 247 -5.75 9.68 -3.82
C VAL A 247 -7.07 9.12 -4.36
N PHE A 248 -7.96 8.65 -3.48
CA PHE A 248 -9.25 8.10 -3.88
C PHE A 248 -10.21 9.22 -4.29
N ALA A 249 -10.29 10.29 -3.50
CA ALA A 249 -11.15 11.44 -3.77
C ALA A 249 -10.79 12.16 -5.07
N ALA A 250 -9.53 12.09 -5.51
CA ALA A 250 -9.10 12.69 -6.78
C ALA A 250 -9.87 12.13 -8.00
N THR A 251 -10.33 10.87 -7.94
CA THR A 251 -11.05 10.20 -9.03
C THR A 251 -12.45 9.73 -8.64
N ASN A 252 -12.77 9.67 -7.35
CA ASN A 252 -14.04 9.19 -6.82
C ASN A 252 -14.55 10.12 -5.70
N PRO A 253 -15.53 11.02 -5.98
CA PRO A 253 -15.99 12.01 -5.00
C PRO A 253 -16.62 11.40 -3.74
N PHE A 254 -16.93 10.10 -3.72
CA PHE A 254 -17.44 9.42 -2.53
C PHE A 254 -16.45 9.41 -1.36
N HIS A 255 -15.17 9.65 -1.63
CA HIS A 255 -14.13 9.76 -0.60
C HIS A 255 -13.93 11.18 -0.08
N CYS A 256 -14.59 12.19 -0.65
CA CYS A 256 -14.45 13.57 -0.19
C CYS A 256 -14.84 13.74 1.28
N ALA A 257 -15.84 12.98 1.76
CA ALA A 257 -16.24 12.98 3.17
C ALA A 257 -15.08 12.64 4.12
N HIS A 258 -14.14 11.80 3.68
CA HIS A 258 -13.00 11.37 4.49
C HIS A 258 -11.85 12.39 4.52
N LEU A 259 -11.90 13.43 3.68
CA LEU A 259 -10.97 14.55 3.72
C LEU A 259 -11.41 15.65 4.68
N SER A 260 -12.69 15.69 5.03
CA SER A 260 -13.30 16.70 5.89
C SER A 260 -12.61 16.79 7.26
N PHE A 261 -12.38 18.00 7.77
CA PHE A 261 -11.92 18.23 9.15
C PHE A 261 -13.03 18.12 10.18
N LEU A 262 -14.28 18.02 9.73
CA LEU A 262 -15.46 17.76 10.54
C LEU A 262 -16.03 16.38 10.23
N LEU A 263 -16.80 15.81 11.17
CA LEU A 263 -17.52 14.56 10.96
C LEU A 263 -18.44 14.67 9.74
N ALA A 264 -18.22 13.79 8.75
CA ALA A 264 -19.02 13.68 7.56
C ALA A 264 -19.27 12.20 7.26
N LYS A 265 -20.47 11.87 6.79
CA LYS A 265 -20.79 10.52 6.32
C LYS A 265 -20.45 10.39 4.85
N ASP A 266 -19.87 9.27 4.46
CA ASP A 266 -19.78 8.89 3.06
C ASP A 266 -21.18 8.53 2.50
N PRO A 267 -21.33 8.32 1.18
CA PRO A 267 -22.60 7.92 0.58
C PRO A 267 -23.14 6.56 1.07
N LYS A 268 -22.28 5.72 1.68
CA LYS A 268 -22.66 4.45 2.32
C LYS A 268 -23.08 4.65 3.79
N GLY A 269 -23.06 5.89 4.31
CA GLY A 269 -23.43 6.25 5.68
C GLY A 269 -22.32 6.06 6.72
N ASN A 270 -21.12 5.67 6.30
CA ASN A 270 -19.98 5.43 7.19
C ASN A 270 -19.27 6.74 7.54
N ILE A 271 -18.68 6.78 8.73
CA ILE A 271 -17.77 7.84 9.14
C ILE A 271 -16.37 7.20 9.23
N LYS A 272 -15.53 7.42 8.21
CA LYS A 272 -14.12 6.98 8.21
C LYS A 272 -13.19 8.17 8.47
N CYS A 273 -11.94 7.91 8.84
CA CYS A 273 -10.94 8.95 9.20
C CYS A 273 -11.29 9.80 10.42
N GLN A 274 -12.11 9.27 11.33
CA GLN A 274 -12.57 9.98 12.53
C GLN A 274 -12.70 9.07 13.75
N THR A 275 -12.61 7.75 13.55
CA THR A 275 -12.58 6.75 14.62
C THR A 275 -11.76 5.58 14.13
N SER A 276 -10.70 5.23 14.86
CA SER A 276 -9.90 4.07 14.53
C SER A 276 -10.69 2.78 14.74
N ALA A 277 -10.46 1.79 13.87
CA ALA A 277 -10.95 0.44 14.10
C ALA A 277 -10.21 -0.26 15.25
N ASN A 278 -9.07 0.30 15.69
CA ASN A 278 -8.22 -0.17 16.79
C ASN A 278 -7.88 -1.67 16.71
N ILE A 279 -7.72 -2.17 15.48
CA ILE A 279 -7.35 -3.56 15.20
C ILE A 279 -5.88 -3.71 15.54
N GLN A 280 -5.52 -4.56 16.50
CA GLN A 280 -4.13 -4.74 16.87
C GLN A 280 -3.45 -5.69 15.87
N PRO A 281 -2.19 -5.43 15.46
CA PRO A 281 -1.44 -6.38 14.64
C PRO A 281 -1.37 -7.78 15.25
N SER A 282 -1.27 -7.88 16.58
CA SER A 282 -1.26 -9.14 17.33
C SER A 282 -2.54 -9.97 17.20
N ASP A 283 -3.66 -9.35 16.80
CA ASP A 283 -4.91 -10.08 16.55
C ASP A 283 -4.85 -10.85 15.22
N LEU A 284 -3.93 -10.48 14.32
CA LEU A 284 -3.85 -10.99 12.95
C LEU A 284 -2.57 -11.78 12.67
N PHE A 285 -1.48 -11.43 13.36
CA PHE A 285 -0.14 -11.97 13.14
C PHE A 285 0.44 -12.51 14.44
N SER A 286 1.06 -13.68 14.38
CA SER A 286 1.80 -14.21 15.51
C SER A 286 3.10 -13.44 15.70
N GLU A 287 3.72 -13.55 16.88
CA GLU A 287 5.06 -12.99 17.10
C GLU A 287 6.10 -13.62 16.15
N GLU A 288 5.94 -14.91 15.81
CA GLU A 288 6.79 -15.61 14.86
C GLU A 288 6.66 -15.05 13.44
N ASP A 289 5.43 -14.74 12.99
CA ASP A 289 5.18 -14.11 11.69
C ASP A 289 5.97 -12.78 11.56
N ILE A 290 5.88 -11.94 12.60
CA ILE A 290 6.54 -10.64 12.65
C ILE A 290 8.05 -10.81 12.76
N PHE A 291 8.52 -11.76 13.59
CA PHE A 291 9.94 -12.07 13.73
C PHE A 291 10.55 -12.53 12.39
N ASN A 292 9.88 -13.40 11.66
CA ASN A 292 10.33 -13.90 10.36
C ASN A 292 10.44 -12.76 9.34
N LEU A 293 9.48 -11.83 9.31
CA LEU A 293 9.59 -10.62 8.48
C LEU A 293 10.86 -9.83 8.82
N LYS A 294 11.09 -9.53 10.11
CA LYS A 294 12.28 -8.79 10.57
C LYS A 294 13.58 -9.51 10.20
N LEU A 295 13.61 -10.83 10.33
CA LEU A 295 14.75 -11.64 9.91
C LEU A 295 15.01 -11.50 8.41
N LYS A 296 13.99 -11.60 7.55
CA LYS A 296 14.18 -11.37 6.10
C LYS A 296 14.72 -9.96 5.83
N CYS A 297 14.20 -8.93 6.50
CA CYS A 297 14.68 -7.55 6.34
C CYS A 297 16.17 -7.37 6.68
N LEU A 298 16.65 -8.02 7.75
CA LEU A 298 18.07 -8.02 8.13
C LEU A 298 18.95 -8.67 7.06
N THR A 299 18.46 -9.69 6.36
CA THR A 299 19.23 -10.42 5.34
C THR A 299 19.28 -9.74 3.97
N VAL A 300 18.38 -8.78 3.70
CA VAL A 300 18.34 -8.05 2.44
C VAL A 300 19.29 -6.83 2.50
N PRO A 301 20.37 -6.78 1.69
CA PRO A 301 21.40 -5.74 1.80
C PRO A 301 20.88 -4.30 1.63
N GLN A 302 19.78 -4.13 0.89
CA GLN A 302 19.14 -2.83 0.69
C GLN A 302 18.51 -2.29 1.97
N LEU A 303 18.04 -3.15 2.87
CA LEU A 303 17.51 -2.77 4.18
C LEU A 303 18.60 -2.89 5.25
N GLY A 304 18.98 -4.11 5.61
CA GLY A 304 20.00 -4.38 6.64
C GLY A 304 19.61 -3.94 8.05
N THR A 305 18.31 -3.76 8.32
CA THR A 305 17.76 -3.35 9.63
C THR A 305 16.54 -4.19 10.01
N ASP A 306 16.28 -4.28 11.31
CA ASP A 306 15.11 -4.96 11.89
C ASP A 306 13.85 -4.08 11.94
N THR A 307 13.99 -2.78 11.69
CA THR A 307 12.88 -1.83 11.47
C THR A 307 12.17 -2.06 10.13
N CYS A 308 12.75 -2.90 9.25
CA CYS A 308 12.25 -3.21 7.91
C CYS A 308 12.03 -1.98 7.04
N VAL A 309 12.75 -0.88 7.27
CA VAL A 309 12.62 0.34 6.49
C VAL A 309 13.96 1.01 6.25
N ARG A 310 14.13 1.54 5.03
CA ARG A 310 15.21 2.44 4.67
C ARG A 310 14.69 3.58 3.81
N LEU A 311 14.98 4.80 4.25
CA LEU A 311 14.75 6.02 3.49
C LEU A 311 16.05 6.45 2.82
N ILE A 312 15.97 6.80 1.55
CA ILE A 312 17.02 7.51 0.82
C ILE A 312 16.38 8.81 0.37
N GLU A 313 16.69 9.88 1.09
CA GLU A 313 16.28 11.23 0.69
C GLU A 313 16.95 11.59 -0.65
N ALA A 314 16.24 12.33 -1.50
CA ALA A 314 16.85 12.86 -2.71
C ALA A 314 18.05 13.72 -2.32
N PRO A 315 19.10 13.72 -3.15
CA PRO A 315 20.19 14.67 -2.96
C PRO A 315 19.60 16.08 -2.91
N THR A 316 19.77 16.76 -1.76
CA THR A 316 19.39 18.16 -1.62
C THR A 316 20.05 18.91 -2.77
N PRO A 317 19.30 19.67 -3.60
CA PRO A 317 19.89 20.39 -4.69
C PRO A 317 21.00 21.26 -4.12
N SER A 318 22.24 20.96 -4.50
CA SER A 318 23.41 21.69 -3.98
C SER A 318 23.13 23.18 -4.19
N PRO A 319 23.33 24.03 -3.14
CA PRO A 319 23.04 25.45 -3.25
C PRO A 319 23.72 25.94 -4.52
N THR A 320 22.90 26.29 -5.52
CA THR A 320 23.41 26.66 -6.82
C THR A 320 24.35 27.80 -6.54
N THR A 321 25.66 27.58 -6.71
CA THR A 321 26.64 28.63 -6.48
C THR A 321 26.24 29.70 -7.46
N VAL A 322 25.59 30.75 -6.96
CA VAL A 322 25.13 31.86 -7.78
C VAL A 322 26.42 32.45 -8.30
N LYS A 323 26.80 32.01 -9.52
CA LYS A 323 28.00 32.48 -10.18
C LYS A 323 27.84 34.00 -10.17
N PRO A 324 28.74 34.76 -9.51
CA PRO A 324 28.56 36.19 -9.38
C PRO A 324 28.34 36.72 -10.78
N THR A 325 27.11 37.18 -11.06
CA THR A 325 26.81 37.84 -12.32
C THR A 325 27.71 39.04 -12.35
N THR A 326 28.81 38.92 -13.09
CA THR A 326 29.73 40.00 -13.35
C THR A 326 28.88 41.04 -14.05
N LYS A 327 28.52 42.10 -13.31
CA LYS A 327 27.86 43.27 -13.87
C LYS A 327 28.78 43.83 -14.93
N SER A 328 28.64 43.37 -16.17
CA SER A 328 29.22 44.04 -17.31
C SER A 328 28.57 45.41 -17.37
N GLN A 329 29.32 46.43 -16.97
CA GLN A 329 28.96 47.82 -17.12
C GLN A 329 28.75 48.10 -18.61
N LYS A 330 27.49 48.02 -19.04
CA LYS A 330 27.08 48.44 -20.38
C LYS A 330 27.15 49.96 -20.41
N LYS A 331 28.31 50.49 -20.83
CA LYS A 331 28.49 51.92 -21.16
C LYS A 331 27.38 52.34 -22.13
N GLY A 332 26.68 53.41 -21.75
CA GLY A 332 25.61 53.99 -22.55
C GLY A 332 26.09 54.42 -23.93
N LYS A 333 25.32 54.05 -24.96
CA LYS A 333 25.24 54.80 -26.20
C LYS A 333 23.84 55.39 -26.28
N ALA A 334 23.78 56.72 -26.18
CA ALA A 334 22.61 57.50 -26.50
C ALA A 334 22.17 57.20 -27.94
N SER A 335 20.90 56.85 -28.13
CA SER A 335 20.27 56.82 -29.45
C SER A 335 19.01 57.67 -29.42
N THR A 336 18.96 58.55 -30.40
CA THR A 336 18.11 59.70 -30.55
C THR A 336 16.70 59.31 -30.98
N LYS A 337 15.72 59.76 -30.18
CA LYS A 337 14.39 60.27 -30.56
C LYS A 337 14.01 60.17 -32.05
N LYS A 338 12.98 59.39 -32.39
CA LYS A 338 12.06 59.73 -33.49
C LYS A 338 10.65 59.23 -33.22
N THR A 339 9.83 60.17 -32.76
CA THR A 339 8.38 60.10 -32.62
C THR A 339 7.74 59.87 -34.00
N LYS A 340 6.86 58.88 -34.15
CA LYS A 340 5.90 58.84 -35.25
C LYS A 340 4.49 58.54 -34.72
N LYS A 341 3.71 59.61 -34.73
CA LYS A 341 2.28 59.74 -34.45
C LYS A 341 1.48 59.09 -35.59
N LYS A 342 0.57 58.16 -35.28
CA LYS A 342 -0.52 57.73 -36.18
C LYS A 342 -1.67 57.28 -35.27
N LYS A 343 -2.57 58.20 -34.87
CA LYS A 343 -3.77 58.69 -35.56
C LYS A 343 -4.82 57.59 -35.75
N SER A 344 -5.86 57.72 -34.91
CA SER A 344 -7.12 57.00 -34.88
C SER A 344 -8.01 57.27 -36.10
N SER A 345 -8.75 56.24 -36.51
CA SER A 345 -10.06 56.25 -37.18
C SER A 345 -10.24 54.80 -37.67
N LYS A 346 -11.34 54.09 -37.44
CA LYS A 346 -12.73 54.43 -37.18
C LYS A 346 -13.39 53.20 -36.56
#